data_AF-A0A960RJV5-F1
#
_entry.id   AF-A0A960RJV5-F1
#
_cell.length_a   1.000
_cell.length_b   1.000
_cell.length_c   1.000
_cell.angle_alpha   90.00
_cell.angle_beta   90.00
_cell.angle_gamma   90.00
#
_symmetry.space_group_name_H-M   'P 1'
#
loop_
_entity.id
_entity.type
_entity.pdbx_description
1 polymer ?
#
loop_
_entity_poly.entity_id
_entity_poly.type
_entity_poly.pdbx_seq_one_letter_code
_entity_poly.pdbx_strand_id
1 'polypeptide(L)'
;MSYMHPQLKAWLDFAGVMAEVADAGAKQAGRLLRARRSGNYATVRPGAETPMWNACVAILRQELKVHGTKVRLARYLGIPKQRVTDFLTNKTRMPDAETLLRILNWLAHKQAGSDISL
;
A
#
# COMPACT_ATOMS: atom_id res chain seq x y z
N MET A 1 -24.94 20.50 14.23
CA MET A 1 -23.78 19.60 14.41
C MET A 1 -24.05 18.33 13.64
N SER A 2 -23.40 18.12 12.49
CA SER A 2 -23.59 16.89 11.70
C SER A 2 -23.01 15.69 12.45
N TYR A 3 -23.85 14.70 12.73
CA TYR A 3 -23.45 13.44 13.34
C TYR A 3 -22.66 12.64 12.30
N MET A 4 -21.33 12.63 12.42
CA MET A 4 -20.46 11.89 11.53
C MET A 4 -20.35 10.45 12.03
N HIS A 5 -20.72 9.49 11.18
CA HIS A 5 -20.74 8.07 11.54
C HIS A 5 -19.35 7.59 12.01
N PRO A 6 -19.24 6.79 13.08
CA PRO A 6 -17.96 6.41 13.69
C PRO A 6 -16.97 5.76 12.72
N GLN A 7 -17.45 4.94 11.77
CA GLN A 7 -16.61 4.36 10.73
C GLN A 7 -16.07 5.41 9.75
N LEU A 8 -16.89 6.39 9.36
CA LEU A 8 -16.49 7.48 8.46
C LEU A 8 -15.40 8.34 9.12
N LYS A 9 -15.51 8.59 10.42
CA LYS A 9 -14.48 9.29 11.19
C LYS A 9 -13.16 8.52 11.20
N ALA A 10 -13.18 7.21 11.43
CA ALA A 10 -11.96 6.39 11.42
C ALA A 10 -11.26 6.40 10.05
N TRP A 11 -12.04 6.34 8.96
CA TRP A 11 -11.50 6.46 7.60
C TRP A 11 -10.92 7.84 7.30
N LEU A 12 -11.54 8.92 7.79
CA LEU A 12 -11.03 10.29 7.64
C LEU A 12 -9.75 10.53 8.45
N ASP A 13 -9.72 10.05 9.69
CA ASP A 13 -8.53 10.16 10.56
C ASP A 13 -7.35 9.38 9.95
N PHE A 14 -7.62 8.18 9.43
CA PHE A 14 -6.63 7.39 8.69
C PHE A 14 -6.15 8.10 7.41
N ALA A 15 -7.07 8.68 6.64
CA ALA A 15 -6.72 9.45 5.44
C ALA A 15 -5.86 10.68 5.77
N GLY A 16 -6.13 11.35 6.90
CA GLY A 16 -5.32 12.46 7.41
C GLY A 16 -3.88 12.04 7.73
N VAL A 17 -3.73 10.97 8.52
CA VAL A 17 -2.40 10.43 8.85
C VAL A 17 -1.66 9.95 7.60
N MET A 18 -2.36 9.30 6.68
CA MET A 18 -1.78 8.88 5.39
C MET A 18 -1.33 10.06 4.54
N ALA A 19 -2.07 11.18 4.55
CA ALA A 19 -1.69 12.41 3.85
C ALA A 19 -0.44 13.05 4.45
N GLU A 20 -0.32 13.11 5.78
CA GLU A 20 0.87 13.65 6.46
C GLU A 20 2.11 12.79 6.20
N VAL A 21 1.97 11.46 6.28
CA VAL A 21 3.06 10.53 5.98
C VAL A 21 3.44 10.59 4.50
N ALA A 22 2.47 10.76 3.60
CA ALA A 22 2.71 10.95 2.18
C ALA A 22 3.46 12.26 1.88
N ASP A 23 3.12 13.36 2.54
CA ASP A 23 3.80 14.65 2.37
C ASP A 23 5.24 14.61 2.91
N ALA A 24 5.45 14.02 4.09
CA ALA A 24 6.79 13.78 4.63
C ALA A 24 7.63 12.89 3.70
N GLY A 25 7.04 11.81 3.19
CA GLY A 25 7.65 10.92 2.21
C GLY A 25 7.98 11.61 0.89
N ALA A 26 7.08 12.46 0.38
CA ALA A 26 7.27 13.22 -0.85
C ALA A 26 8.38 14.27 -0.73
N LYS A 27 8.47 14.96 0.42
CA LYS A 27 9.57 15.89 0.72
C LYS A 27 10.92 15.18 0.78
N GLN A 28 10.96 13.99 1.38
CA GLN A 28 12.17 13.18 1.46
C GLN A 28 12.55 12.59 0.09
N ALA A 29 11.57 12.12 -0.68
CA ALA A 29 11.77 11.65 -2.04
C ALA A 29 12.23 12.78 -2.97
N GLY A 30 11.65 13.98 -2.87
CA GLY A 30 12.07 15.14 -3.66
C GLY A 30 13.55 15.53 -3.45
N ARG A 31 14.08 15.30 -2.24
CA ARG A 31 15.51 15.47 -1.95
C ARG A 31 16.38 14.41 -2.62
N LEU A 32 15.90 13.18 -2.75
CA LEU A 32 16.63 12.05 -3.37
C LEU A 32 16.49 12.05 -4.91
N LEU A 33 15.31 12.38 -5.43
CA LEU A 33 14.89 12.46 -6.85
C LEU A 33 15.64 13.52 -7.65
N ARG A 34 16.07 14.62 -7.00
CA ARG A 34 16.76 15.73 -7.68
C ARG A 34 18.03 15.29 -8.43
N ALA A 35 18.58 14.12 -8.07
CA ALA A 35 19.80 13.57 -8.66
C ALA A 35 19.59 12.68 -9.90
N ARG A 36 18.36 12.27 -10.27
CA ARG A 36 18.20 11.20 -11.27
C ARG A 36 16.94 11.30 -12.13
N ARG A 37 16.87 12.31 -13.00
CA ARG A 37 15.90 12.28 -14.12
C ARG A 37 16.47 11.49 -15.30
N SER A 38 15.91 10.32 -15.59
CA SER A 38 15.95 9.72 -16.93
C SER A 38 14.90 8.62 -17.08
N GLY A 39 14.11 8.71 -18.16
CA GLY A 39 13.40 7.59 -18.77
C GLY A 39 11.92 7.85 -19.06
N ASN A 40 11.62 8.19 -20.32
CA ASN A 40 10.26 8.26 -20.87
C ASN A 40 9.48 6.94 -20.64
N TYR A 41 8.24 7.06 -20.18
CA TYR A 41 7.20 6.01 -20.19
C TYR A 41 7.61 4.61 -19.67
N ALA A 42 8.38 4.54 -18.59
CA ALA A 42 8.55 3.29 -17.84
C ALA A 42 7.46 3.21 -16.76
N THR A 43 6.75 2.08 -16.67
CA THR A 43 5.89 1.79 -15.52
C THR A 43 6.71 1.99 -14.24
N VAL A 44 6.24 2.88 -13.35
CA VAL A 44 6.95 3.23 -12.13
C VAL A 44 7.29 1.94 -11.38
N ARG A 45 8.58 1.65 -11.19
CA ARG A 45 9.01 0.51 -10.39
C ARG A 45 9.12 0.94 -8.92
N PRO A 46 8.73 0.08 -7.96
CA PRO A 46 8.92 0.39 -6.55
C PRO A 46 10.38 0.74 -6.24
N GLY A 47 10.61 1.93 -5.69
CA GLY A 47 11.95 2.50 -5.46
C GLY A 47 11.91 3.64 -4.45
N ALA A 48 13.03 4.36 -4.27
CA ALA A 48 13.07 5.54 -3.39
C ALA A 48 11.99 6.58 -3.75
N GLU A 49 11.62 6.61 -5.03
CA GLU A 49 10.67 7.56 -5.61
C GLU A 49 9.21 7.20 -5.35
N THR A 50 8.94 6.04 -4.71
CA THR A 50 7.59 5.60 -4.34
C THR A 50 7.45 5.50 -2.81
N PRO A 51 7.62 6.60 -2.05
CA PRO A 51 7.72 6.56 -0.59
C PRO A 51 6.45 6.03 0.07
N MET A 52 5.27 6.43 -0.43
CA MET A 52 3.99 5.98 0.10
C MET A 52 3.80 4.46 -0.07
N TRP A 53 4.16 3.94 -1.25
CA TRP A 53 4.12 2.50 -1.48
C TRP A 53 5.14 1.75 -0.62
N ASN A 54 6.34 2.30 -0.42
CA ASN A 54 7.34 1.68 0.46
C ASN A 54 6.86 1.55 1.90
N ALA A 55 6.19 2.58 2.42
CA ALA A 55 5.56 2.54 3.74
C ALA A 55 4.45 1.47 3.80
N CYS A 56 3.57 1.44 2.80
CA CYS A 56 2.52 0.44 2.70
C CYS A 56 3.09 -1.00 2.66
N VAL A 57 4.13 -1.23 1.87
CA VAL A 57 4.83 -2.53 1.79
C VAL A 57 5.43 -2.93 3.14
N ALA A 58 5.95 -1.99 3.92
CA ALA A 58 6.49 -2.28 5.25
C ALA A 58 5.40 -2.81 6.19
N ILE A 59 4.23 -2.19 6.20
CA ILE A 59 3.08 -2.62 7.01
C ILE A 59 2.56 -3.97 6.50
N LEU A 60 2.35 -4.12 5.18
CA LEU A 60 1.90 -5.37 4.58
C LEU A 60 2.81 -6.54 4.92
N ARG A 61 4.14 -6.34 4.91
CA ARG A 61 5.10 -7.39 5.27
C ARG A 61 4.96 -7.84 6.72
N GLN A 62 4.53 -6.97 7.63
CA GLN A 62 4.28 -7.36 9.03
C GLN A 62 3.05 -8.25 9.14
N GLU A 63 1.94 -7.86 8.50
CA GLU A 63 0.69 -8.63 8.47
C GLU A 63 0.83 -9.99 7.76
N LEU A 64 1.70 -10.06 6.75
CA LEU A 64 1.91 -11.26 5.94
C LEU A 64 2.93 -12.26 6.53
N LYS A 65 3.44 -12.02 7.75
CA LYS A 65 4.34 -12.97 8.43
C LYS A 65 3.66 -14.30 8.74
N VAL A 66 2.36 -14.27 9.03
CA VAL A 66 1.58 -15.47 9.35
C VAL A 66 1.48 -16.37 8.11
N HIS A 67 1.76 -17.66 8.31
CA HIS A 67 1.76 -18.63 7.22
C HIS A 67 0.39 -18.70 6.54
N GLY A 68 0.36 -18.71 5.22
CA GLY A 68 -0.88 -18.77 4.43
C GLY A 68 -1.56 -17.43 4.17
N THR A 69 -1.28 -16.36 4.93
CA THR A 69 -1.92 -15.04 4.74
C THR A 69 -1.63 -14.45 3.35
N LYS A 70 -0.41 -14.64 2.82
CA LYS A 70 -0.07 -14.22 1.45
C LYS A 70 -0.94 -14.92 0.39
N VAL A 71 -1.29 -16.19 0.61
CA VAL A 71 -2.15 -16.94 -0.33
C VAL A 71 -3.59 -16.43 -0.25
N ARG A 72 -4.09 -16.14 0.96
CA ARG A 72 -5.43 -15.57 1.14
C ARG A 72 -5.54 -14.18 0.52
N LEU A 73 -4.54 -13.32 0.73
CA LEU A 73 -4.47 -12.02 0.06
C LEU A 73 -4.49 -12.18 -1.47
N ALA A 74 -3.72 -13.12 -2.03
CA ALA A 74 -3.70 -13.37 -3.46
C ALA A 74 -5.08 -13.80 -4.00
N ARG A 75 -5.78 -14.68 -3.27
CA ARG A 75 -7.16 -15.10 -3.60
C ARG A 75 -8.14 -13.94 -3.54
N TYR A 76 -8.10 -13.16 -2.46
CA TYR A 76 -8.92 -11.95 -2.32
C TYR A 76 -8.69 -11.00 -3.49
N LEU A 77 -7.43 -10.77 -3.86
CA LEU A 77 -7.07 -9.91 -4.99
C LEU A 77 -7.39 -10.53 -6.35
N GLY A 78 -7.74 -11.83 -6.44
CA GLY A 78 -7.98 -12.50 -7.73
C GLY A 78 -6.72 -12.58 -8.60
N ILE A 79 -5.52 -12.58 -8.01
CA ILE A 79 -4.25 -12.61 -8.73
C ILE A 79 -3.38 -13.80 -8.29
N PRO A 80 -2.45 -14.27 -9.13
CA PRO A 80 -1.49 -15.29 -8.71
C PRO A 80 -0.64 -14.82 -7.54
N LYS A 81 -0.35 -15.73 -6.58
CA LYS A 81 0.55 -15.48 -5.44
C LYS A 81 1.90 -14.87 -5.89
N GLN A 82 2.38 -15.26 -7.05
CA GLN A 82 3.62 -14.73 -7.62
C GLN A 82 3.55 -13.22 -7.84
N ARG A 83 2.43 -12.67 -8.32
CA ARG A 83 2.24 -11.22 -8.48
C ARG A 83 2.35 -10.48 -7.14
N VAL A 84 1.79 -11.04 -6.07
CA VAL A 84 1.92 -10.47 -4.72
C VAL A 84 3.38 -10.45 -4.28
N THR A 85 4.15 -11.49 -4.60
CA THR A 85 5.61 -11.52 -4.33
C THR A 85 6.36 -10.50 -5.19
N ASP A 86 5.96 -10.29 -6.44
CA ASP A 86 6.58 -9.29 -7.32
C ASP A 86 6.39 -7.86 -6.81
N PHE A 87 5.21 -7.56 -6.28
CA PHE A 87 4.91 -6.26 -5.67
C PHE A 87 5.69 -6.05 -4.37
N LEU A 88 5.67 -7.05 -3.48
CA LEU A 88 6.10 -6.85 -2.09
C LEU A 88 7.56 -7.23 -1.85
N THR A 89 8.07 -8.26 -2.52
CA THR A 89 9.39 -8.85 -2.26
C THR A 89 10.38 -8.45 -3.34
N ASN A 90 10.07 -8.79 -4.60
CA ASN A 90 11.00 -8.58 -5.72
C ASN A 90 11.05 -7.10 -6.15
N LYS A 91 10.03 -6.31 -5.81
CA LYS A 91 9.90 -4.88 -6.18
C LYS A 91 10.03 -4.67 -7.69
N THR A 92 9.62 -5.66 -8.48
CA THR A 92 9.76 -5.66 -9.94
C THR A 92 8.60 -4.95 -10.63
N ARG A 93 7.45 -4.80 -9.94
CA ARG A 93 6.23 -4.20 -10.47
C ARG A 93 5.49 -3.38 -9.41
N MET A 94 4.83 -2.31 -9.86
CA MET A 94 3.80 -1.61 -9.09
C MET A 94 2.47 -2.37 -9.23
N PRO A 95 1.64 -2.45 -8.18
CA PRO A 95 0.21 -2.70 -8.39
C PRO A 95 -0.41 -1.54 -9.20
N ASP A 96 -1.39 -1.85 -10.03
CA ASP A 96 -2.28 -0.83 -10.59
C ASP A 96 -3.12 -0.18 -9.47
N ALA A 97 -3.82 0.91 -9.81
CA ALA A 97 -4.59 1.69 -8.84
C ALA A 97 -5.71 0.87 -8.17
N GLU A 98 -6.43 0.04 -8.92
CA GLU A 98 -7.51 -0.78 -8.38
C GLU A 98 -6.96 -1.84 -7.42
N THR A 99 -5.92 -2.56 -7.84
CA THR A 99 -5.22 -3.55 -7.02
C THR A 99 -4.67 -2.91 -5.75
N LEU A 100 -4.10 -1.70 -5.84
CA LEU A 100 -3.62 -0.95 -4.67
C LEU A 100 -4.76 -0.62 -3.70
N LEU A 101 -5.89 -0.10 -4.20
CA LEU A 101 -7.05 0.21 -3.35
C LEU A 101 -7.59 -1.03 -2.64
N ARG A 102 -7.63 -2.18 -3.33
CA ARG A 102 -8.06 -3.45 -2.74
C ARG A 102 -7.08 -3.95 -1.69
N ILE A 103 -5.77 -3.79 -1.91
CA ILE A 103 -4.74 -4.09 -0.89
C ILE A 103 -4.94 -3.21 0.35
N LEU A 104 -5.16 -1.91 0.17
CA LEU A 104 -5.38 -0.97 1.29
C LEU A 104 -6.65 -1.30 2.06
N ASN A 105 -7.73 -1.64 1.36
CA ASN A 105 -8.97 -2.07 1.99
C ASN A 105 -8.78 -3.34 2.83
N TRP A 106 -8.11 -4.36 2.27
CA TRP A 106 -7.75 -5.56 3.03
C TRP A 106 -6.92 -5.23 4.27
N LEU A 107 -5.92 -4.36 4.12
CA LEU A 107 -5.06 -3.95 5.22
C LEU A 107 -5.83 -3.25 6.35
N ALA A 108 -6.74 -2.34 6.01
CA ALA A 108 -7.58 -1.64 6.99
C ALA A 108 -8.44 -2.63 7.81
N HIS A 109 -9.02 -3.64 7.15
CA HIS A 109 -9.78 -4.69 7.83
C HIS A 109 -8.89 -5.54 8.74
N LYS A 110 -7.69 -5.94 8.28
CA LYS A 110 -6.74 -6.71 9.10
C LYS A 110 -6.32 -5.97 10.36
N GLN A 111 -6.07 -4.66 10.25
CA GLN A 111 -5.74 -3.81 11.40
C GLN A 111 -6.92 -3.63 12.36
N ALA A 112 -8.15 -3.64 11.85
CA ALA A 112 -9.36 -3.66 12.66
C ALA A 112 -9.68 -5.03 13.28
N GLY A 113 -8.77 -6.02 13.17
CA GLY A 113 -8.94 -7.36 13.73
C GLY A 113 -9.89 -8.26 12.93
N SER A 114 -10.31 -7.83 11.74
CA SER A 114 -11.18 -8.58 10.83
C SER A 114 -10.40 -9.08 9.61
N ASP A 115 -10.77 -10.20 9.00
CA ASP A 115 -10.11 -10.68 7.78
C ASP A 115 -11.12 -10.92 6.66
N ILE A 116 -11.20 -9.97 5.73
CA ILE A 116 -12.11 -10.04 4.56
C ILE A 116 -11.62 -11.00 3.47
N SER A 117 -10.46 -11.63 3.65
CA SER A 117 -9.93 -12.66 2.76
C SER A 117 -10.26 -14.09 3.22
N LEU A 118 -11.00 -14.21 4.32
CA LEU A 118 -11.57 -15.47 4.82
C LEU A 118 -12.97 -15.71 4.23
#